data_AF-A0A538IQV5-F1
#
_entry.id   AF-A0A538IQV5-F1
#
_cell.length_a   1.000
_cell.length_b   1.000
_cell.length_c   1.000
_cell.angle_alpha   90.00
_cell.angle_beta   90.00
_cell.angle_gamma   90.00
#
_symmetry.space_group_name_H-M   'P 1'
#
loop_
_entity.id
_entity.type
_entity.pdbx_description
1 polymer ?
#
loop_
_entity_poly.entity_id
_entity_poly.type
_entity_poly.pdbx_seq_one_letter_code
_entity_poly.pdbx_strand_id
1 'polypeptide(L)'
;MRRAGFGVALMSIALFIPGAASTATPAIVHPALPHIIRRGNGTAQSSNWSGYAAYNATFSDVKGSWIQPAANCSNTTSAQYASFWVGLDGYKSTSVEQLGTDSDCAGRNRPSYYAWWEMYPNPSHQISGFAVHPGDSISAEVSRLATAYTLTLVNNTTGQRFSTTQVSTAANSSAEWVAEAPSQCIIVICRVLPLANFGTITFTGSYATSGTQKPISSYANDSITMTDTTGTTVRAQPSGLSPDGTSFSDTWRHS
;
A
#
# COMPACT_ATOMS: atom_id res chain seq x y z
N MET A 1 -75.48 34.57 -32.32
CA MET A 1 -75.02 34.56 -30.91
C MET A 1 -74.38 33.20 -30.62
N ARG A 2 -73.04 33.12 -30.58
CA ARG A 2 -72.29 31.92 -30.18
C ARG A 2 -71.37 32.30 -29.02
N ARG A 3 -71.49 31.57 -27.91
CA ARG A 3 -70.83 31.81 -26.62
C ARG A 3 -69.36 31.38 -26.66
N ALA A 4 -68.50 32.19 -26.06
CA ALA A 4 -67.08 31.90 -25.84
C ALA A 4 -66.89 30.99 -24.61
N GLY A 5 -66.04 29.98 -24.73
CA GLY A 5 -65.60 29.12 -23.62
C GLY A 5 -64.21 29.53 -23.15
N PHE A 6 -64.06 29.77 -21.84
CA PHE A 6 -62.79 30.03 -21.17
C PHE A 6 -62.07 28.69 -20.88
N GLY A 7 -60.85 28.53 -21.40
CA GLY A 7 -59.95 27.43 -21.06
C GLY A 7 -59.06 27.81 -19.87
N VAL A 8 -59.06 26.97 -18.83
CA VAL A 8 -58.20 27.10 -17.65
C VAL A 8 -56.84 26.48 -17.96
N ALA A 9 -55.76 27.26 -17.85
CA ALA A 9 -54.40 26.79 -18.00
C ALA A 9 -53.88 26.22 -16.67
N LEU A 10 -53.48 24.94 -16.67
CA LEU A 10 -52.82 24.27 -15.54
C LEU A 10 -51.32 24.57 -15.56
N MET A 11 -50.85 25.29 -14.54
CA MET A 11 -49.44 25.63 -14.33
C MET A 11 -48.77 24.48 -13.55
N SER A 12 -47.89 23.73 -14.20
CA SER A 12 -47.16 22.61 -13.59
C SER A 12 -45.94 23.14 -12.83
N ILE A 13 -45.92 22.94 -11.51
CA ILE A 13 -44.77 23.27 -10.64
C ILE A 13 -43.80 22.08 -10.72
N ALA A 14 -42.64 22.29 -11.33
CA ALA A 14 -41.55 21.32 -11.31
C ALA A 14 -40.88 21.32 -9.93
N LEU A 15 -41.06 20.24 -9.15
CA LEU A 15 -40.28 20.00 -7.94
C LEU A 15 -38.83 19.69 -8.34
N PHE A 16 -37.90 20.55 -7.94
CA PHE A 16 -36.47 20.23 -7.91
C PHE A 16 -36.24 19.18 -6.81
N ILE A 17 -36.00 17.93 -7.22
CA ILE A 17 -35.46 16.90 -6.33
C ILE A 17 -33.95 17.17 -6.20
N PRO A 18 -33.41 17.44 -5.00
CA PRO A 18 -31.98 17.55 -4.83
C PRO A 18 -31.34 16.20 -5.21
N GLY A 19 -30.41 16.22 -6.15
CA GLY A 19 -29.67 15.03 -6.56
C GLY A 19 -28.99 14.38 -5.35
N ALA A 20 -29.10 13.05 -5.26
CA ALA A 20 -28.44 12.26 -4.24
C ALA A 20 -26.95 12.62 -4.21
N ALA A 21 -26.46 13.07 -3.06
CA ALA A 21 -25.03 13.22 -2.84
C ALA A 21 -24.38 11.84 -3.04
N SER A 22 -23.50 11.72 -4.03
CA SER A 22 -22.65 10.55 -4.20
C SER A 22 -21.80 10.41 -2.93
N THR A 23 -22.19 9.51 -2.04
CA THR A 23 -21.32 9.10 -0.93
C THR A 23 -20.12 8.40 -1.56
N ALA A 24 -18.98 9.10 -1.64
CA ALA A 24 -17.73 8.48 -2.05
C ALA A 24 -17.50 7.27 -1.14
N THR A 25 -17.43 6.07 -1.73
CA THR A 25 -17.04 4.87 -1.00
C THR A 25 -15.63 5.11 -0.45
N PRO A 26 -15.39 4.90 0.86
CA PRO A 26 -14.05 5.02 1.41
C PRO A 26 -13.09 4.11 0.63
N ALA A 27 -12.04 4.69 0.05
CA ALA A 27 -11.01 3.93 -0.62
C ALA A 27 -9.94 3.55 0.41
N ILE A 28 -9.52 2.27 0.39
CA ILE A 28 -8.25 1.88 0.99
C ILE A 28 -7.16 2.52 0.13
N VAL A 29 -6.24 3.20 0.79
CA VAL A 29 -5.04 3.76 0.18
C VAL A 29 -3.84 3.37 1.01
N HIS A 30 -2.68 3.35 0.39
CA HIS A 30 -1.41 3.05 1.02
C HIS A 30 -0.59 4.33 1.03
N PRO A 31 -0.94 5.30 1.89
CA PRO A 31 -0.47 6.65 1.75
C PRO A 31 1.04 6.74 1.99
N ALA A 32 1.68 7.66 1.27
CA ALA A 32 2.99 8.15 1.68
C ALA A 32 2.88 8.65 3.14
N LEU A 33 3.89 8.31 3.91
CA LEU A 33 3.91 8.34 5.37
C LEU A 33 3.48 9.69 5.97
N PRO A 34 2.43 9.75 6.80
CA PRO A 34 2.19 10.94 7.60
C PRO A 34 3.12 11.05 8.83
N HIS A 35 3.82 9.98 9.25
CA HIS A 35 4.55 9.97 10.54
C HIS A 35 5.80 9.06 10.60
N ILE A 36 6.84 9.31 9.79
CA ILE A 36 8.17 8.73 10.08
C ILE A 36 8.96 9.57 11.06
N ILE A 37 9.41 8.92 12.13
CA ILE A 37 10.37 9.47 13.08
C ILE A 37 11.70 8.75 12.87
N ARG A 38 12.63 9.41 12.16
CA ARG A 38 14.00 8.92 12.02
C ARG A 38 14.71 9.05 13.36
N ARG A 39 15.19 7.93 13.91
CA ARG A 39 15.91 7.90 15.19
C ARG A 39 17.42 8.05 15.00
N GLY A 40 17.90 7.95 13.76
CA GLY A 40 19.32 7.90 13.43
C GLY A 40 19.88 6.49 13.55
N ASN A 41 21.17 6.33 13.23
CA ASN A 41 21.90 5.05 13.33
C ASN A 41 21.20 3.87 12.62
N GLY A 42 20.60 4.11 11.45
CA GLY A 42 19.97 3.05 10.65
C GLY A 42 18.59 2.61 11.18
N THR A 43 17.91 3.43 11.97
CA THR A 43 16.58 3.10 12.54
C THR A 43 15.57 4.23 12.39
N ALA A 44 14.31 3.84 12.19
CA ALA A 44 13.16 4.71 12.11
C ALA A 44 11.93 4.05 12.73
N GLN A 45 10.92 4.85 13.07
CA GLN A 45 9.61 4.38 13.51
C GLN A 45 8.52 4.99 12.63
N SER A 46 7.45 4.23 12.41
CA SER A 46 6.26 4.66 11.68
C SER A 46 5.00 4.14 12.37
N SER A 47 3.88 4.85 12.24
CA SER A 47 2.59 4.37 12.74
C SER A 47 1.92 3.34 11.82
N ASN A 48 2.33 3.28 10.54
CA ASN A 48 1.74 2.42 9.53
C ASN A 48 2.72 1.53 8.77
N TRP A 49 4.02 1.82 8.72
CA TRP A 49 5.00 1.00 7.98
C TRP A 49 5.96 0.25 8.90
N SER A 50 6.34 -0.95 8.48
CA SER A 50 7.39 -1.78 9.05
C SER A 50 8.23 -2.36 7.91
N GLY A 51 9.56 -2.41 8.04
CA GLY A 51 10.43 -2.95 6.99
C GLY A 51 11.71 -2.15 6.80
N TYR A 52 12.15 -1.98 5.56
CA TYR A 52 13.37 -1.25 5.23
C TYR A 52 13.13 -0.18 4.16
N ALA A 53 13.81 0.95 4.31
CA ALA A 53 13.92 1.97 3.26
C ALA A 53 15.39 2.28 2.98
N ALA A 54 15.81 2.14 1.72
CA ALA A 54 17.06 2.68 1.21
C ALA A 54 16.86 4.12 0.76
N TYR A 55 17.81 5.01 1.03
CA TYR A 55 17.70 6.44 0.73
C TYR A 55 19.06 7.08 0.43
N ASN A 56 19.06 8.39 0.19
CA ASN A 56 20.27 9.19 -0.12
C ASN A 56 20.91 8.85 -1.47
N ALA A 57 20.10 8.40 -2.42
CA ALA A 57 20.46 8.15 -3.81
C ALA A 57 19.27 8.51 -4.71
N THR A 58 19.44 8.39 -6.02
CA THR A 58 18.33 8.53 -6.98
C THR A 58 18.05 7.18 -7.60
N PHE A 59 16.94 6.58 -7.20
CA PHE A 59 16.61 5.22 -7.59
C PHE A 59 15.92 5.18 -8.96
N SER A 60 16.13 4.09 -9.69
CA SER A 60 15.46 3.81 -10.96
C SER A 60 14.74 2.48 -10.97
N ASP A 61 14.94 1.66 -9.94
CA ASP A 61 14.38 0.33 -9.82
C ASP A 61 14.42 -0.13 -8.36
N VAL A 62 13.41 -0.89 -7.97
CA VAL A 62 13.29 -1.60 -6.70
C VAL A 62 12.56 -2.91 -6.97
N LYS A 63 13.06 -4.01 -6.40
CA LYS A 63 12.41 -5.31 -6.49
C LYS A 63 12.53 -6.09 -5.20
N GLY A 64 11.60 -7.00 -4.99
CA GLY A 64 11.58 -7.90 -3.85
C GLY A 64 10.64 -9.07 -4.09
N SER A 65 10.75 -10.10 -3.27
CA SER A 65 9.89 -11.26 -3.32
C SER A 65 9.54 -11.74 -1.93
N TRP A 66 8.34 -12.28 -1.77
CA TRP A 66 7.87 -12.85 -0.52
C TRP A 66 7.01 -14.08 -0.77
N ILE A 67 6.78 -14.85 0.29
CA ILE A 67 5.69 -15.82 0.34
C ILE A 67 4.51 -15.12 1.00
N GLN A 68 3.34 -15.13 0.35
CA GLN A 68 2.12 -14.55 0.92
C GLN A 68 1.83 -15.16 2.30
N PRO A 69 1.85 -14.37 3.39
CA PRO A 69 1.59 -14.91 4.71
C PRO A 69 0.11 -15.24 4.91
N ALA A 70 -0.17 -16.23 5.75
CA ALA A 70 -1.52 -16.52 6.22
C ALA A 70 -1.90 -15.59 7.38
N ALA A 71 -2.73 -14.58 7.12
CA ALA A 71 -3.33 -13.79 8.19
C ALA A 71 -4.19 -14.64 9.15
N ASN A 72 -4.00 -14.43 10.45
CA ASN A 72 -4.78 -15.05 11.52
C ASN A 72 -5.95 -14.15 11.90
N CYS A 73 -7.15 -14.52 11.44
CA CYS A 73 -8.39 -13.81 11.72
C CYS A 73 -9.22 -14.45 12.85
N SER A 74 -8.69 -15.41 13.61
CA SER A 74 -9.50 -16.31 14.47
C SER A 74 -10.16 -15.62 15.67
N ASN A 75 -9.70 -14.43 16.05
CA ASN A 75 -10.19 -13.67 17.21
C ASN A 75 -10.51 -12.20 16.86
N THR A 76 -10.75 -11.89 15.59
CA THR A 76 -10.94 -10.50 15.16
C THR A 76 -12.39 -10.08 15.37
N THR A 77 -12.63 -9.22 16.36
CA THR A 77 -13.95 -8.60 16.61
C THR A 77 -14.20 -7.35 15.78
N SER A 78 -13.15 -6.82 15.13
CA SER A 78 -13.17 -5.68 14.22
C SER A 78 -12.35 -6.00 12.97
N ALA A 79 -12.61 -5.28 11.88
CA ALA A 79 -11.86 -5.45 10.65
C ALA A 79 -10.40 -5.02 10.84
N GLN A 80 -9.48 -5.87 10.39
CA GLN A 80 -8.04 -5.64 10.44
C GLN A 80 -7.43 -5.90 9.06
N TYR A 81 -6.32 -5.22 8.76
CA TYR A 81 -5.75 -5.14 7.42
C TYR A 81 -4.23 -5.22 7.51
N ALA A 82 -3.59 -5.88 6.55
CA ALA A 82 -2.14 -5.86 6.39
C ALA A 82 -1.81 -5.87 4.91
N SER A 83 -0.78 -5.14 4.53
CA SER A 83 -0.30 -5.05 3.15
C SER A 83 1.19 -5.32 3.05
N PHE A 84 1.64 -5.90 1.94
CA PHE A 84 3.05 -6.20 1.68
C PHE A 84 3.42 -5.75 0.27
N TRP A 85 4.42 -4.89 0.16
CA TRP A 85 4.71 -4.23 -1.10
C TRP A 85 6.17 -3.80 -1.23
N VAL A 86 6.55 -3.48 -2.47
CA VAL A 86 7.79 -2.77 -2.80
C VAL A 86 7.44 -1.49 -3.54
N GLY A 87 8.24 -0.46 -3.34
CA GLY A 87 7.96 0.86 -3.90
C GLY A 87 9.18 1.73 -4.04
N LEU A 88 9.01 2.76 -4.87
CA LEU A 88 9.89 3.92 -4.91
C LEU A 88 9.20 5.07 -4.19
N ASP A 89 9.98 5.89 -3.49
CA ASP A 89 9.53 7.07 -2.77
C ASP A 89 8.61 6.81 -1.55
N GLY A 90 8.25 7.89 -0.86
CA GLY A 90 7.41 7.88 0.35
C GLY A 90 8.23 8.02 1.62
N TYR A 91 9.44 7.45 1.70
CA TYR A 91 10.30 7.58 2.88
C TYR A 91 10.84 9.01 3.08
N LYS A 92 11.14 9.73 1.99
CA LYS A 92 11.67 11.11 2.00
C LYS A 92 10.89 12.08 1.08
N SER A 93 9.72 11.66 0.63
CA SER A 93 8.92 12.35 -0.38
C SER A 93 7.43 12.15 -0.10
N THR A 94 6.58 12.87 -0.83
CA THR A 94 5.13 12.91 -0.60
C THR A 94 4.33 12.03 -1.56
N SER A 95 4.99 11.38 -2.51
CA SER A 95 4.42 10.36 -3.39
C SER A 95 5.00 9.00 -3.01
N VAL A 96 4.37 7.93 -3.48
CA VAL A 96 4.96 6.59 -3.49
C VAL A 96 4.38 5.82 -4.67
N GLU A 97 5.28 5.23 -5.46
CA GLU A 97 4.95 4.38 -6.61
C GLU A 97 5.20 2.92 -6.24
N GLN A 98 4.13 2.15 -6.10
CA GLN A 98 4.18 0.89 -5.35
C GLN A 98 3.16 -0.12 -5.84
N LEU A 99 3.45 -1.39 -5.57
CA LEU A 99 2.51 -2.48 -5.77
C LEU A 99 2.77 -3.61 -4.79
N GLY A 100 1.73 -4.39 -4.54
CA GLY A 100 1.83 -5.48 -3.59
C GLY A 100 0.56 -6.30 -3.45
N THR A 101 0.44 -6.88 -2.26
CA THR A 101 -0.62 -7.81 -1.89
C THR A 101 -1.16 -7.48 -0.51
N ASP A 102 -2.48 -7.64 -0.33
CA ASP A 102 -3.17 -7.40 0.94
C ASP A 102 -3.62 -8.70 1.61
N SER A 103 -3.87 -8.60 2.91
CA SER A 103 -4.37 -9.64 3.80
C SER A 103 -5.35 -9.05 4.80
N ASP A 104 -6.63 -9.22 4.50
CA ASP A 104 -7.71 -8.53 5.20
C ASP A 104 -8.54 -9.50 6.03
N CYS A 105 -8.67 -9.20 7.31
CA CYS A 105 -9.57 -9.85 8.25
C CYS A 105 -10.88 -9.05 8.41
N ALA A 106 -11.61 -8.82 7.32
CA ALA A 106 -12.86 -8.04 7.34
C ALA A 106 -14.15 -8.90 7.36
N GLY A 107 -14.06 -10.22 7.11
CA GLY A 107 -15.21 -11.08 6.78
C GLY A 107 -15.63 -12.16 7.79
N ARG A 108 -15.49 -11.93 9.12
CA ARG A 108 -15.75 -12.94 10.19
C ARG A 108 -14.88 -14.21 10.05
N ASN A 109 -13.65 -14.14 10.56
CA ASN A 109 -12.71 -15.27 10.69
C ASN A 109 -12.16 -15.86 9.37
N ARG A 110 -12.49 -15.30 8.20
CA ARG A 110 -11.86 -15.69 6.93
C ARG A 110 -11.08 -14.52 6.34
N PRO A 111 -9.76 -14.67 6.13
CA PRO A 111 -8.97 -13.65 5.45
C PRO A 111 -9.33 -13.58 3.96
N SER A 112 -9.31 -12.36 3.41
CA SER A 112 -9.29 -12.11 1.97
C SER A 112 -7.91 -11.62 1.54
N TYR A 113 -7.47 -12.08 0.38
CA TYR A 113 -6.18 -11.72 -0.21
C TYR A 113 -6.40 -11.21 -1.62
N TYR A 114 -5.70 -10.15 -1.98
CA TYR A 114 -5.76 -9.56 -3.31
C TYR A 114 -4.47 -8.81 -3.62
N ALA A 115 -4.22 -8.57 -4.90
CA ALA A 115 -3.12 -7.74 -5.35
C ALA A 115 -3.61 -6.33 -5.75
N TRP A 116 -2.73 -5.35 -5.69
CA TRP A 116 -3.02 -3.96 -6.01
C TRP A 116 -1.77 -3.21 -6.50
N TRP A 117 -1.97 -2.05 -7.11
CA TRP A 117 -0.93 -1.07 -7.41
C TRP A 117 -1.42 0.35 -7.10
N GLU A 118 -0.50 1.26 -6.81
CA GLU A 118 -0.81 2.64 -6.46
C GLU A 118 0.30 3.60 -6.92
N MET A 119 -0.13 4.79 -7.35
CA MET A 119 0.74 5.94 -7.63
C MET A 119 0.28 7.09 -6.71
N TYR A 120 0.55 6.96 -5.41
CA TYR A 120 0.05 7.87 -4.38
C TYR A 120 0.54 9.31 -4.69
N PRO A 121 -0.31 10.35 -4.59
CA PRO A 121 -1.59 10.43 -3.87
C PRO A 121 -2.83 9.95 -4.61
N ASN A 122 -2.71 9.37 -5.80
CA ASN A 122 -3.87 8.75 -6.46
C ASN A 122 -4.30 7.49 -5.69
N PRO A 123 -5.59 7.14 -5.69
CA PRO A 123 -6.09 5.96 -4.98
C PRO A 123 -5.46 4.65 -5.46
N SER A 124 -5.42 3.66 -4.57
CA SER A 124 -5.02 2.28 -4.89
C SER A 124 -6.01 1.60 -5.84
N HIS A 125 -5.47 0.77 -6.73
CA HIS A 125 -6.21 -0.01 -7.70
C HIS A 125 -6.02 -1.51 -7.46
N GLN A 126 -7.08 -2.21 -7.10
CA GLN A 126 -7.08 -3.67 -7.03
C GLN A 126 -6.87 -4.29 -8.43
N ILE A 127 -5.95 -5.24 -8.54
CA ILE A 127 -5.64 -5.94 -9.78
C ILE A 127 -6.65 -7.06 -10.00
N SER A 128 -7.64 -6.79 -10.87
CA SER A 128 -8.66 -7.78 -11.23
C SER A 128 -8.05 -8.98 -11.96
N GLY A 129 -8.43 -10.20 -11.55
CA GLY A 129 -7.98 -11.44 -12.19
C GLY A 129 -6.62 -11.97 -11.72
N PHE A 130 -5.93 -11.27 -10.81
CA PHE A 130 -4.72 -11.76 -10.15
C PHE A 130 -5.09 -12.38 -8.81
N ALA A 131 -5.03 -13.72 -8.72
CA ALA A 131 -5.40 -14.45 -7.53
C ALA A 131 -4.20 -14.55 -6.58
N VAL A 132 -4.48 -14.32 -5.29
CA VAL A 132 -3.48 -14.39 -4.22
C VAL A 132 -3.99 -15.35 -3.15
N HIS A 133 -3.15 -16.30 -2.76
CA HIS A 133 -3.43 -17.24 -1.67
C HIS A 133 -2.25 -17.32 -0.72
N PRO A 134 -2.47 -17.64 0.57
CA PRO A 134 -1.39 -17.96 1.48
C PRO A 134 -0.47 -19.04 0.93
N GLY A 135 0.84 -18.83 1.03
CA GLY A 135 1.84 -19.73 0.48
C GLY A 135 2.26 -19.42 -0.95
N ASP A 136 1.57 -18.49 -1.65
CA ASP A 136 2.00 -18.09 -2.98
C ASP A 136 3.35 -17.35 -2.93
N SER A 137 4.27 -17.71 -3.83
CA SER A 137 5.50 -16.96 -4.06
C SER A 137 5.21 -15.78 -4.98
N ILE A 138 5.39 -14.57 -4.46
CA ILE A 138 5.13 -13.31 -5.16
C ILE A 138 6.46 -12.60 -5.41
N SER A 139 6.65 -12.07 -6.62
CA SER A 139 7.73 -11.16 -6.98
C SER A 139 7.16 -9.84 -7.47
N ALA A 140 7.67 -8.73 -6.95
CA ALA A 140 7.25 -7.38 -7.28
C ALA A 140 8.45 -6.53 -7.72
N GLU A 141 8.22 -5.64 -8.67
CA GLU A 141 9.22 -4.70 -9.18
C GLU A 141 8.55 -3.38 -9.58
N VAL A 142 9.15 -2.27 -9.16
CA VAL A 142 8.85 -0.92 -9.66
C VAL A 142 10.10 -0.39 -10.32
N SER A 143 10.05 -0.20 -11.62
CA SER A 143 11.15 0.38 -12.40
C SER A 143 10.71 1.67 -13.05
N ARG A 144 11.64 2.59 -13.33
CA ARG A 144 11.33 3.84 -14.02
C ARG A 144 12.37 4.21 -15.07
N LEU A 145 11.88 4.78 -16.16
CA LEU A 145 12.67 5.42 -17.21
C LEU A 145 12.13 6.84 -17.43
N ALA A 146 12.96 7.84 -17.09
CA ALA A 146 12.52 9.22 -16.98
C ALA A 146 11.29 9.34 -16.06
N THR A 147 10.13 9.72 -16.60
CA THR A 147 8.86 9.87 -15.87
C THR A 147 7.92 8.66 -16.00
N ALA A 148 8.28 7.65 -16.79
CA ALA A 148 7.48 6.45 -16.97
C ALA A 148 7.88 5.39 -15.91
N TYR A 149 6.93 4.99 -15.08
CA TYR A 149 7.07 3.97 -14.06
C TYR A 149 6.36 2.70 -14.51
N THR A 150 7.06 1.56 -14.51
CA THR A 150 6.51 0.25 -14.81
C THR A 150 6.46 -0.57 -13.54
N LEU A 151 5.24 -0.93 -13.13
CA LEU A 151 4.94 -1.71 -11.94
C LEU A 151 4.59 -3.12 -12.39
N THR A 152 5.34 -4.12 -11.93
CA THR A 152 5.19 -5.52 -12.36
C THR A 152 5.05 -6.44 -11.16
N LEU A 153 4.00 -7.28 -11.18
CA LEU A 153 3.76 -8.31 -10.17
C LEU A 153 3.70 -9.69 -10.83
N VAL A 154 4.33 -10.67 -10.20
CA VAL A 154 4.35 -12.06 -10.66
C VAL A 154 3.99 -12.97 -9.49
N ASN A 155 2.98 -13.83 -9.69
CA ASN A 155 2.74 -14.96 -8.81
C ASN A 155 3.49 -16.15 -9.40
N ASN A 156 4.66 -16.46 -8.85
CA ASN A 156 5.54 -17.51 -9.34
C ASN A 156 4.92 -18.91 -9.17
N THR A 157 4.00 -19.08 -8.21
CA THR A 157 3.30 -20.35 -7.98
C THR A 157 2.32 -20.66 -9.10
N THR A 158 1.55 -19.66 -9.53
CA THR A 158 0.46 -19.83 -10.51
C THR A 158 0.88 -19.44 -11.93
N GLY A 159 2.00 -18.73 -12.08
CA GLY A 159 2.47 -18.16 -13.35
C GLY A 159 1.74 -16.88 -13.77
N GLN A 160 0.80 -16.37 -12.95
CA GLN A 160 0.09 -15.12 -13.23
C GLN A 160 1.05 -13.93 -13.22
N ARG A 161 0.84 -12.99 -14.16
CA ARG A 161 1.63 -11.76 -14.27
C ARG A 161 0.71 -10.57 -14.47
N PHE A 162 1.06 -9.46 -13.84
CA PHE A 162 0.47 -8.16 -14.04
C PHE A 162 1.57 -7.15 -14.35
N SER A 163 1.30 -6.22 -15.25
CA SER A 163 2.16 -5.07 -15.49
C SER A 163 1.32 -3.86 -15.90
N THR A 164 1.67 -2.69 -15.36
CA THR A 164 1.11 -1.41 -15.81
C THR A 164 2.23 -0.37 -15.89
N THR A 165 2.09 0.56 -16.83
CA THR A 165 2.96 1.73 -16.92
C THR A 165 2.17 2.98 -16.58
N GLN A 166 2.71 3.80 -15.69
CA GLN A 166 2.12 5.06 -15.24
C GLN A 166 3.14 6.19 -15.39
N VAL A 167 2.66 7.43 -15.45
CA VAL A 167 3.52 8.61 -15.56
C VAL A 167 3.47 9.38 -14.25
N SER A 168 4.63 9.66 -13.68
CA SER A 168 4.80 10.46 -12.46
C SER A 168 6.06 11.33 -12.56
N THR A 169 6.07 12.44 -11.83
CA THR A 169 7.27 13.26 -11.59
C THR A 169 7.70 13.13 -10.14
N ALA A 170 7.97 11.90 -9.71
CA ALA A 170 8.36 11.57 -8.35
C ALA A 170 9.81 11.98 -8.07
N ALA A 171 10.17 12.03 -6.79
CA ALA A 171 11.50 12.43 -6.33
C ALA A 171 12.56 11.34 -6.58
N ASN A 172 12.14 10.08 -6.66
CA ASN A 172 12.97 8.89 -6.75
C ASN A 172 14.05 8.81 -5.66
N SER A 173 13.71 9.29 -4.46
CA SER A 173 14.63 9.60 -3.37
C SER A 173 14.87 8.44 -2.41
N SER A 174 14.03 7.41 -2.51
CA SER A 174 14.08 6.21 -1.68
C SER A 174 13.49 4.98 -2.41
N ALA A 175 13.79 3.81 -1.87
CA ALA A 175 13.27 2.51 -2.30
C ALA A 175 12.95 1.65 -1.07
N GLU A 176 11.79 1.02 -1.06
CA GLU A 176 11.20 0.43 0.15
C GLU A 176 10.71 -1.02 -0.03
N TRP A 177 10.75 -1.77 1.08
CA TRP A 177 10.18 -3.11 1.24
C TRP A 177 9.41 -3.13 2.55
N VAL A 178 8.08 -3.22 2.48
CA VAL A 178 7.23 -2.82 3.61
C VAL A 178 6.12 -3.82 3.89
N ALA A 179 5.95 -4.13 5.17
CA ALA A 179 4.69 -4.58 5.75
C ALA A 179 3.94 -3.37 6.34
N GLU A 180 2.69 -3.16 5.93
CA GLU A 180 1.92 -1.96 6.25
C GLU A 180 0.58 -2.25 6.93
N ALA A 181 0.19 -1.39 7.87
CA ALA A 181 -1.20 -1.18 8.26
C ALA A 181 -1.81 -0.09 7.35
N PRO A 182 -2.59 -0.44 6.31
CA PRO A 182 -3.04 0.53 5.32
C PRO A 182 -3.94 1.59 5.93
N SER A 183 -4.20 2.68 5.19
CA SER A 183 -5.09 3.74 5.66
C SER A 183 -6.40 3.78 4.89
N GLN A 184 -7.43 4.25 5.56
CA GLN A 184 -8.66 4.67 4.89
C GLN A 184 -8.73 6.18 4.94
N CYS A 185 -8.93 6.82 3.79
CA CYS A 185 -9.05 8.27 3.71
C CYS A 185 -10.48 8.67 3.34
N ILE A 186 -10.98 9.72 4.01
CA ILE A 186 -12.20 10.42 3.64
C ILE A 186 -11.80 11.85 3.29
N ILE A 187 -11.89 12.18 1.99
CA ILE A 187 -11.46 13.46 1.42
C ILE A 187 -9.94 13.65 1.65
N VAL A 188 -9.53 14.40 2.68
CA VAL A 188 -8.12 14.67 3.02
C VAL A 188 -7.71 14.10 4.38
N ILE A 189 -8.63 13.47 5.10
CA ILE A 189 -8.37 12.92 6.43
C ILE A 189 -8.15 11.42 6.30
N CYS A 190 -6.93 10.98 6.60
CA CYS A 190 -6.52 9.59 6.56
C CYS A 190 -6.41 9.01 7.96
N ARG A 191 -6.86 7.77 8.13
CA ARG A 191 -6.73 7.01 9.37
C ARG A 191 -6.08 5.66 9.09
N VAL A 192 -4.99 5.39 9.80
CA VAL A 192 -4.35 4.06 9.83
C VAL A 192 -5.33 3.02 10.34
N LEU A 193 -5.50 1.94 9.58
CA LEU A 193 -6.40 0.85 9.92
C LEU A 193 -5.77 -0.09 10.97
N PRO A 194 -6.60 -0.84 11.72
CA PRO A 194 -6.08 -1.88 12.62
C PRO A 194 -5.25 -2.90 11.84
N LEU A 195 -4.07 -3.25 12.36
CA LEU A 195 -3.13 -4.15 11.69
C LEU A 195 -3.56 -5.59 11.89
N ALA A 196 -3.76 -6.33 10.80
CA ALA A 196 -4.05 -7.77 10.85
C ALA A 196 -2.83 -8.55 11.35
N ASN A 197 -3.07 -9.61 12.11
CA ASN A 197 -2.01 -10.52 12.51
C ASN A 197 -1.57 -11.36 11.30
N PHE A 198 -0.51 -10.94 10.62
CA PHE A 198 0.10 -11.65 9.50
C PHE A 198 1.18 -12.66 9.92
N GLY A 199 1.42 -12.84 11.23
CA GLY A 199 2.51 -13.66 11.75
C GLY A 199 3.87 -13.08 11.37
N THR A 200 4.53 -13.71 10.40
CA THR A 200 5.83 -13.28 9.90
C THR A 200 5.85 -13.39 8.38
N ILE A 201 6.35 -12.34 7.73
CA ILE A 201 6.69 -12.33 6.31
C ILE A 201 8.21 -12.25 6.16
N THR A 202 8.76 -12.83 5.10
CA THR A 202 10.17 -12.65 4.73
C THR A 202 10.26 -12.04 3.36
N PHE A 203 10.90 -10.88 3.27
CA PHE A 203 11.30 -10.27 2.01
C PHE A 203 12.66 -10.84 1.60
N THR A 204 12.78 -11.23 0.34
CA THR A 204 13.97 -11.82 -0.27
C THR A 204 14.22 -11.19 -1.64
N GLY A 205 15.45 -11.33 -2.16
CA GLY A 205 15.79 -10.73 -3.46
C GLY A 205 15.59 -9.21 -3.46
N SER A 206 15.83 -8.57 -2.30
CA SER A 206 15.59 -7.16 -2.09
C SER A 206 16.75 -6.35 -2.66
N TYR A 207 16.53 -5.80 -3.85
CA TYR A 207 17.52 -5.00 -4.58
C TYR A 207 16.91 -3.68 -5.03
N ALA A 208 17.73 -2.64 -5.02
CA ALA A 208 17.41 -1.37 -5.64
C ALA A 208 18.52 -0.98 -6.63
N THR A 209 18.20 -0.10 -7.57
CA THR A 209 19.16 0.41 -8.55
C THR A 209 19.25 1.92 -8.47
N SER A 210 20.47 2.41 -8.29
CA SER A 210 20.86 3.81 -8.51
C SER A 210 22.12 3.77 -9.37
N GLY A 211 21.94 3.75 -10.69
CA GLY A 211 22.99 3.46 -11.68
C GLY A 211 23.36 1.97 -11.77
N THR A 212 23.58 1.31 -10.64
CA THR A 212 23.84 -0.15 -10.56
C THR A 212 22.96 -0.78 -9.51
N GLN A 213 22.48 -2.01 -9.78
CA GLN A 213 21.69 -2.79 -8.84
C GLN A 213 22.55 -3.24 -7.66
N LYS A 214 22.08 -3.00 -6.43
CA LYS A 214 22.77 -3.39 -5.19
C LYS A 214 21.76 -3.84 -4.12
N PRO A 215 22.17 -4.68 -3.15
CA PRO A 215 21.33 -5.06 -2.03
C PRO A 215 21.06 -3.88 -1.09
N ILE A 216 20.08 -4.02 -0.19
CA ILE A 216 19.70 -2.98 0.79
C ILE A 216 20.92 -2.49 1.58
N SER A 217 21.75 -3.43 2.05
CA SER A 217 22.92 -3.14 2.90
C SER A 217 24.00 -2.28 2.23
N SER A 218 23.97 -2.15 0.90
CA SER A 218 24.91 -1.32 0.13
C SER A 218 24.47 0.14 0.00
N TYR A 219 23.30 0.50 0.52
CA TYR A 219 22.79 1.87 0.57
C TYR A 219 22.73 2.37 2.02
N ALA A 220 22.67 3.69 2.19
CA ALA A 220 22.15 4.23 3.44
C ALA A 220 20.70 3.74 3.58
N ASN A 221 20.42 3.01 4.65
CA ASN A 221 19.13 2.39 4.87
C ASN A 221 18.73 2.54 6.34
N ASP A 222 17.42 2.62 6.58
CA ASP A 222 16.87 2.61 7.92
C ASP A 222 15.91 1.41 8.03
N SER A 223 16.05 0.65 9.12
CA SER A 223 15.06 -0.32 9.58
C SER A 223 13.91 0.43 10.21
N ILE A 224 12.69 0.25 9.69
CA ILE A 224 11.48 0.92 10.14
C ILE A 224 10.70 -0.05 11.03
N THR A 225 10.53 0.31 12.29
CA THR A 225 9.64 -0.39 13.23
C THR A 225 8.26 0.24 13.20
N MET A 226 7.20 -0.55 13.03
CA MET A 226 5.85 -0.04 13.19
C MET A 226 5.47 0.05 14.67
N THR A 227 5.00 1.22 15.08
CA THR A 227 4.50 1.47 16.43
C THR A 227 3.06 2.00 16.42
N ASP A 228 2.44 2.12 17.58
CA ASP A 228 1.30 3.04 17.76
C ASP A 228 1.73 4.49 17.50
N THR A 229 0.75 5.40 17.45
CA THR A 229 0.99 6.84 17.22
C THR A 229 1.78 7.51 18.34
N THR A 230 1.86 6.90 19.52
CA THR A 230 2.63 7.40 20.67
C THR A 230 4.08 6.89 20.67
N GLY A 231 4.41 5.92 19.80
CA GLY A 231 5.75 5.31 19.72
C GLY A 231 6.04 4.29 20.83
N THR A 232 5.03 3.90 21.61
CA THR A 232 5.16 3.10 22.83
C THR A 232 4.97 1.61 22.58
N THR A 233 4.01 1.25 21.73
CA THR A 233 3.65 -0.14 21.44
C THR A 233 4.19 -0.52 20.08
N VAL A 234 5.03 -1.56 20.00
CA VAL A 234 5.50 -2.11 18.73
C VAL A 234 4.41 -3.02 18.15
N ARG A 235 4.02 -2.75 16.90
CA ARG A 235 2.97 -3.45 16.15
C ARG A 235 3.53 -4.35 15.04
N ALA A 236 4.71 -4.02 14.51
CA ALA A 236 5.47 -4.88 13.60
C ALA A 236 6.95 -4.50 13.67
N GLN A 237 7.83 -5.46 13.41
CA GLN A 237 9.25 -5.28 13.61
C GLN A 237 10.05 -6.10 12.59
N PRO A 238 10.86 -5.44 11.73
CA PRO A 238 11.84 -6.13 10.91
C PRO A 238 12.97 -6.73 11.76
N SER A 239 13.51 -7.86 11.31
CA SER A 239 14.79 -8.41 11.74
C SER A 239 15.95 -7.57 11.18
N GLY A 240 17.18 -7.89 11.59
CA GLY A 240 18.35 -7.46 10.84
C GLY A 240 18.36 -8.05 9.42
N LEU A 241 19.08 -7.38 8.51
CA LEU A 241 19.34 -7.89 7.17
C LEU A 241 20.17 -9.18 7.23
N SER A 242 19.96 -10.07 6.26
CA SER A 242 20.83 -11.22 5.98
C SER A 242 22.28 -10.77 5.72
N PRO A 243 23.28 -11.66 5.85
CA PRO A 243 24.69 -11.31 5.63
C PRO A 243 25.01 -10.73 4.25
N ASP A 244 24.26 -11.14 3.22
CA ASP A 244 24.35 -10.59 1.86
C ASP A 244 23.52 -9.31 1.65
N GLY A 245 22.72 -8.91 2.65
CA GLY A 245 21.91 -7.70 2.65
C GLY A 245 20.66 -7.74 1.80
N THR A 246 20.25 -8.91 1.31
CA THR A 246 19.16 -9.07 0.33
C THR A 246 17.82 -9.45 0.94
N SER A 247 17.81 -9.82 2.23
CA SER A 247 16.65 -10.42 2.87
C SER A 247 16.48 -9.97 4.31
N PHE A 248 15.23 -9.93 4.78
CA PHE A 248 14.86 -9.74 6.18
C PHE A 248 13.47 -10.32 6.42
N SER A 249 13.17 -10.63 7.68
CA SER A 249 11.81 -10.97 8.10
C SER A 249 11.16 -9.79 8.79
N ASP A 250 9.86 -9.59 8.59
CA ASP A 250 9.04 -8.68 9.37
C ASP A 250 8.01 -9.48 10.16
N THR A 251 7.94 -9.22 11.46
CA THR A 251 7.08 -9.97 12.38
C THR A 251 6.05 -9.04 12.98
N TRP A 252 4.78 -9.42 12.83
CA TRP A 252 3.69 -8.82 13.58
C TRP A 252 3.98 -8.92 15.07
N ARG A 253 3.92 -7.78 15.75
CA ARG A 253 3.97 -7.67 17.19
C ARG A 253 2.58 -7.25 17.63
N HIS A 254 2.17 -7.63 18.84
CA HIS A 254 0.80 -7.40 19.24
C HIS A 254 0.36 -5.95 19.00
N SER A 255 -0.86 -5.80 18.51
CA SER A 255 -1.46 -4.50 18.20
C SER A 255 -2.11 -3.88 19.44
#